data_AF-A0A0M2HMQ8-F1
#
_entry.id   AF-A0A0M2HMQ8-F1
#
_cell.length_a   1.000
_cell.length_b   1.000
_cell.length_c   1.000
_cell.angle_alpha   90.00
_cell.angle_beta   90.00
_cell.angle_gamma   90.00
#
_symmetry.space_group_name_H-M   'P 1'
#
loop_
_entity.id
_entity.type
_entity.pdbx_description
1 polymer ?
#
loop_
_entity_poly.entity_id
_entity_poly.type
_entity_poly.pdbx_seq_one_letter_code
_entity_poly.pdbx_strand_id
1 'polypeptide(L)'
;MPPSSAGSSIDLVAASDEQAWQESEERKKAISSRNKWALIAIPLAIVGVGIVVWWFVDPTVNYWLSYLGWLLGGWGIGASVTLPFAVSSRKRAYLQRRKDLRESAEIIGGLTEASSIPTMADLLQLNRREMQKYHDLTTEQATVSFRHSQRAMIGGFIVVVGCIIIVTIPAIPTETKLIVGSVGVISTILSGYITNTFLKSHAASVAQLNRFFTQPLISSYLLTAERVALQLEPSERTPALQLVVAQALRSAGSESIALGAIYEESTRRGHKSDNRNGGESSAPSQVGIAVPGAATP
;
A
#
# COMPACT_ATOMS: atom_id res chain seq x y z
N MET A 1 -32.07 -14.65 -29.95
CA MET A 1 -31.09 -13.67 -29.43
C MET A 1 -29.70 -14.18 -29.78
N PRO A 2 -28.98 -13.53 -30.70
CA PRO A 2 -27.60 -13.93 -31.00
C PRO A 2 -26.70 -13.65 -29.78
N PRO A 3 -25.71 -14.51 -29.49
CA PRO A 3 -24.75 -14.27 -28.41
C PRO A 3 -23.92 -13.02 -28.71
N SER A 4 -23.79 -12.17 -27.69
CA SER A 4 -23.04 -10.92 -27.70
C SER A 4 -21.60 -11.12 -28.21
N SER A 5 -21.29 -10.59 -29.39
CA SER A 5 -19.96 -10.59 -30.01
C SER A 5 -18.89 -9.86 -29.19
N ALA A 6 -19.27 -9.08 -28.18
CA ALA A 6 -18.35 -8.39 -27.28
C ALA A 6 -17.58 -9.35 -26.35
N GLY A 7 -18.07 -10.57 -26.12
CA GLY A 7 -17.36 -11.56 -25.30
C GLY A 7 -16.11 -12.11 -25.99
N SER A 8 -16.17 -12.37 -27.30
CA SER A 8 -15.07 -13.03 -28.01
C SER A 8 -13.85 -12.13 -28.19
N SER A 9 -14.02 -10.81 -28.33
CA SER A 9 -12.90 -9.88 -28.46
C SER A 9 -12.13 -9.74 -27.14
N ILE A 10 -12.83 -9.71 -26.00
CA ILE A 10 -12.20 -9.63 -24.66
C ILE A 10 -11.40 -10.91 -24.37
N ASP A 11 -11.94 -12.07 -24.69
CA ASP A 11 -11.27 -13.36 -24.47
C ASP A 11 -10.03 -13.51 -25.37
N LEU A 12 -10.09 -13.04 -26.62
CA LEU A 12 -8.95 -13.02 -27.54
C LEU A 12 -7.84 -12.07 -27.04
N VAL A 13 -8.20 -10.91 -26.50
CA VAL A 13 -7.22 -9.96 -25.93
C VAL A 13 -6.56 -10.55 -24.69
N ALA A 14 -7.34 -11.15 -23.78
CA ALA A 14 -6.81 -11.81 -22.59
C ALA A 14 -5.86 -12.97 -22.93
N ALA A 15 -6.21 -13.78 -23.94
CA ALA A 15 -5.36 -14.85 -24.44
C ALA A 15 -4.04 -14.31 -25.04
N SER A 16 -4.10 -13.21 -25.81
CA SER A 16 -2.91 -12.56 -26.37
C SER A 16 -1.98 -12.00 -25.28
N ASP A 17 -2.56 -11.49 -24.18
CA ASP A 17 -1.79 -10.93 -23.08
C ASP A 17 -1.15 -12.00 -22.22
N GLU A 18 -1.84 -13.12 -22.05
CA GLU A 18 -1.25 -14.31 -21.45
C GLU A 18 -0.09 -14.81 -22.30
N GLN A 19 -0.26 -14.98 -23.62
CA GLN A 19 0.83 -15.41 -24.52
C GLN A 19 2.04 -14.47 -24.49
N ALA A 20 1.81 -13.16 -24.55
CA ALA A 20 2.89 -12.18 -24.47
C ALA A 20 3.64 -12.24 -23.11
N TRP A 21 2.93 -12.49 -22.00
CA TRP A 21 3.59 -12.77 -20.72
C TRP A 21 4.39 -14.07 -20.78
N GLN A 22 3.86 -15.13 -21.40
CA GLN A 22 4.53 -16.42 -21.55
C GLN A 22 5.88 -16.29 -22.28
N GLU A 23 5.93 -15.43 -23.29
CA GLU A 23 7.10 -15.17 -24.13
C GLU A 23 8.08 -14.13 -23.54
N SER A 24 7.63 -13.29 -22.61
CA SER A 24 8.45 -12.21 -22.05
C SER A 24 9.71 -12.70 -21.33
N GLU A 25 10.82 -11.97 -21.54
CA GLU A 25 12.07 -12.18 -20.78
C GLU A 25 11.88 -11.94 -19.28
N GLU A 26 10.93 -11.07 -18.90
CA GLU A 26 10.57 -10.85 -17.49
C GLU A 26 10.00 -12.10 -16.83
N ARG A 27 9.15 -12.86 -17.53
CA ARG A 27 8.66 -14.15 -17.04
C ARG A 27 9.79 -15.17 -16.95
N LYS A 28 10.68 -15.26 -17.95
CA LYS A 28 11.83 -16.18 -17.88
C LYS A 28 12.71 -15.86 -16.68
N LYS A 29 12.99 -14.57 -16.41
CA LYS A 29 13.74 -14.12 -15.23
C LYS A 29 12.99 -14.44 -13.92
N ALA A 30 11.68 -14.21 -13.89
CA ALA A 30 10.84 -14.48 -12.71
C ALA A 30 10.73 -15.99 -12.42
N ILE A 31 10.51 -16.83 -13.43
CA ILE A 31 10.43 -18.29 -13.32
C ILE A 31 11.80 -18.90 -13.06
N SER A 32 12.86 -18.38 -13.66
CA SER A 32 14.25 -18.79 -13.37
C SER A 32 14.59 -18.56 -11.90
N SER A 33 14.23 -17.40 -11.34
CA SER A 33 14.37 -17.18 -9.90
C SER A 33 13.45 -18.09 -9.08
N ARG A 34 12.21 -18.32 -9.52
CA ARG A 34 11.24 -19.15 -8.79
C ARG A 34 11.68 -20.60 -8.72
N ASN A 35 12.11 -21.20 -9.83
CA ASN A 35 12.47 -22.61 -9.88
C ASN A 35 13.72 -22.91 -9.05
N LYS A 36 14.73 -22.03 -9.06
CA LYS A 36 15.93 -22.20 -8.22
C LYS A 36 15.59 -22.20 -6.74
N TRP A 37 14.75 -21.27 -6.28
CA TRP A 37 14.37 -21.19 -4.88
C TRP A 37 13.30 -22.21 -4.47
N ALA A 38 12.33 -22.53 -5.34
CA ALA A 38 11.28 -23.51 -5.05
C ALA A 38 11.81 -24.95 -5.00
N LEU A 39 12.78 -25.30 -5.86
CA LEU A 39 13.45 -26.61 -5.81
C LEU A 39 14.21 -26.82 -4.49
N ILE A 40 14.65 -25.75 -3.84
CA ILE A 40 15.33 -25.83 -2.55
C ILE A 40 14.31 -25.73 -1.40
N ALA A 41 13.39 -24.78 -1.46
CA ALA A 41 12.48 -24.45 -0.36
C ALA A 41 11.43 -25.53 -0.07
N ILE A 42 10.87 -26.19 -1.10
CA ILE A 42 9.85 -27.22 -0.93
C ILE A 42 10.40 -28.46 -0.20
N PRO A 43 11.52 -29.07 -0.63
CA PRO A 43 12.09 -30.18 0.12
C PRO A 43 12.58 -29.75 1.50
N LEU A 44 13.11 -28.52 1.66
CA LEU A 44 13.46 -28.00 2.99
C LEU A 44 12.26 -27.92 3.93
N ALA A 45 11.10 -27.48 3.42
CA ALA A 45 9.85 -27.41 4.18
C ALA A 45 9.38 -28.81 4.59
N ILE A 46 9.41 -29.77 3.66
CA ILE A 46 8.99 -31.16 3.90
C ILE A 46 9.90 -31.83 4.94
N VAL A 47 11.22 -31.63 4.82
CA VAL A 47 12.20 -32.14 5.78
C VAL A 47 12.01 -31.47 7.14
N GLY A 48 11.81 -30.15 7.18
CA GLY A 48 11.55 -29.41 8.42
C GLY A 48 10.29 -29.89 9.14
N VAL A 49 9.17 -30.03 8.42
CA VAL A 49 7.91 -30.57 8.95
C VAL A 49 8.09 -32.03 9.39
N GLY A 50 8.79 -32.85 8.61
CA GLY A 50 9.08 -34.24 8.95
C GLY A 50 9.87 -34.38 10.25
N ILE A 51 10.87 -33.53 10.46
CA ILE A 51 11.66 -33.50 11.71
C ILE A 51 10.79 -33.07 12.90
N VAL A 52 9.90 -32.09 12.72
CA VAL A 52 8.96 -31.65 13.78
C VAL A 52 7.95 -32.75 14.11
N VAL A 53 7.39 -33.42 13.11
CA VAL A 53 6.46 -34.55 13.31
C VAL A 53 7.16 -35.73 13.99
N TRP A 54 8.40 -36.05 13.58
CA TRP A 54 9.17 -37.12 14.19
C TRP A 54 9.47 -36.84 15.67
N TRP A 55 9.78 -35.59 16.02
CA TRP A 55 9.96 -35.18 17.42
C TRP A 55 8.69 -35.37 18.27
N PHE A 56 7.50 -35.20 17.68
CA PHE A 56 6.22 -35.50 18.36
C PHE A 56 5.97 -37.00 18.56
N VAL A 57 6.52 -37.86 17.71
CA VAL A 57 6.36 -39.32 17.79
C VAL A 57 7.39 -39.94 18.73
N ASP A 58 8.62 -39.44 18.73
CA ASP A 58 9.70 -39.92 19.60
C ASP A 58 10.44 -38.74 20.25
N PRO A 59 10.09 -38.38 21.49
CA PRO A 59 10.72 -37.26 22.20
C PRO A 59 12.16 -37.55 22.65
N THR A 60 12.69 -38.74 22.41
CA THR A 60 14.10 -39.07 22.70
C THR A 60 15.07 -38.49 21.67
N VAL A 61 14.56 -37.97 20.54
CA VAL A 61 15.36 -37.35 19.48
C VAL A 61 16.02 -36.07 19.99
N ASN A 62 17.34 -35.95 19.76
CA ASN A 62 18.20 -34.85 20.20
C ASN A 62 17.58 -33.46 19.94
N TYR A 63 17.46 -32.66 21.00
CA TYR A 63 16.87 -31.30 20.98
C TYR A 63 17.44 -30.41 19.87
N TRP A 64 18.73 -30.52 19.51
CA TRP A 64 19.34 -29.74 18.43
C TRP A 64 18.69 -30.00 17.06
N LEU A 65 18.35 -31.27 16.74
CA LEU A 65 17.70 -31.62 15.48
C LEU A 65 16.29 -31.01 15.38
N SER A 66 15.57 -30.90 16.50
CA SER A 66 14.24 -30.26 16.53
C SER A 66 14.30 -28.76 16.20
N TYR A 67 15.28 -28.03 16.72
CA TYR A 67 15.50 -26.61 16.39
C TYR A 67 15.82 -26.42 14.91
N LEU A 68 16.63 -27.32 14.32
CA LEU A 68 16.92 -27.32 12.89
C LEU A 68 15.64 -27.55 12.07
N GLY A 69 14.79 -28.49 12.50
CA GLY A 69 13.49 -28.75 11.88
C GLY A 69 12.58 -27.52 11.85
N TRP A 70 12.49 -26.80 12.98
CA TRP A 70 11.72 -25.56 13.07
C TRP A 70 12.28 -24.43 12.19
N LEU A 71 13.61 -24.26 12.14
CA LEU A 71 14.24 -23.26 11.28
C LEU A 71 14.02 -23.56 9.80
N LEU A 72 14.25 -24.81 9.37
CA LEU A 72 14.08 -25.23 7.98
C LEU A 72 12.60 -25.23 7.55
N GLY A 73 11.71 -25.68 8.43
CA GLY A 73 10.26 -25.68 8.19
C GLY A 73 9.69 -24.27 8.09
N GLY A 74 10.07 -23.39 9.02
CA GLY A 74 9.66 -21.98 9.01
C GLY A 74 10.15 -21.24 7.77
N TRP A 75 11.42 -21.43 7.40
CA TRP A 75 11.97 -20.85 6.17
C TRP A 75 11.30 -21.40 4.91
N GLY A 76 11.06 -22.71 4.86
CA GLY A 76 10.41 -23.36 3.72
C GLY A 76 8.98 -22.86 3.50
N ILE A 77 8.20 -22.70 4.56
CA ILE A 77 6.85 -22.11 4.50
C ILE A 77 6.92 -20.64 4.06
N GLY A 78 7.82 -19.85 4.65
CA GLY A 78 8.01 -18.44 4.29
C GLY A 78 8.39 -18.25 2.81
N ALA A 79 9.33 -19.06 2.32
CA ALA A 79 9.73 -19.05 0.91
C ALA A 79 8.61 -19.51 -0.03
N SER A 80 7.85 -20.54 0.38
CA SER A 80 6.72 -21.08 -0.40
C SER A 80 5.60 -20.05 -0.59
N VAL A 81 5.36 -19.16 0.39
CA VAL A 81 4.35 -18.10 0.29
C VAL A 81 4.89 -16.86 -0.44
N THR A 82 6.13 -16.45 -0.17
CA THR A 82 6.69 -15.20 -0.71
C THR A 82 7.05 -15.28 -2.21
N LEU A 83 7.52 -16.43 -2.69
CA LEU A 83 7.90 -16.63 -4.09
C LEU A 83 6.71 -16.51 -5.08
N PRO A 84 5.56 -17.20 -4.90
CA PRO A 84 4.42 -17.02 -5.79
C PRO A 84 3.84 -15.61 -5.67
N PHE A 85 3.89 -15.00 -4.48
CA PHE A 85 3.45 -13.62 -4.29
C PHE A 85 4.31 -12.65 -5.12
N ALA A 86 5.64 -12.73 -5.04
CA ALA A 86 6.57 -11.90 -5.79
C ALA A 86 6.47 -12.10 -7.32
N VAL A 87 6.19 -13.31 -7.79
CA VAL A 87 5.96 -13.56 -9.21
C VAL A 87 4.60 -13.02 -9.66
N SER A 88 3.56 -13.18 -8.84
CA SER A 88 2.23 -12.64 -9.15
C SER A 88 2.23 -11.12 -9.19
N SER A 89 2.97 -10.46 -8.29
CA SER A 89 3.07 -9.00 -8.26
C SER A 89 3.81 -8.48 -9.49
N ARG A 90 4.89 -9.16 -9.92
CA ARG A 90 5.58 -8.84 -11.18
C ARG A 90 4.71 -9.05 -12.41
N LYS A 91 3.96 -10.15 -12.48
CA LYS A 91 3.00 -10.40 -13.58
C LYS A 91 1.96 -9.27 -13.67
N ARG A 92 1.39 -8.87 -12.53
CA ARG A 92 0.42 -7.76 -12.48
C ARG A 92 1.04 -6.44 -12.96
N ALA A 93 2.23 -6.10 -12.47
CA ALA A 93 2.92 -4.89 -12.89
C ALA A 93 3.24 -4.86 -14.40
N TYR A 94 3.64 -6.00 -14.98
CA TYR A 94 3.90 -6.12 -16.41
C TYR A 94 2.63 -5.95 -17.25
N LEU A 95 1.56 -6.66 -16.89
CA LEU A 95 0.28 -6.58 -17.60
C LEU A 95 -0.30 -5.16 -17.54
N GLN A 96 -0.13 -4.48 -16.40
CA GLN A 96 -0.60 -3.11 -16.23
C GLN A 96 0.16 -2.13 -17.12
N ARG A 97 1.50 -2.22 -17.19
CA ARG A 97 2.30 -1.43 -18.14
C ARG A 97 1.89 -1.64 -19.59
N ARG A 98 1.56 -2.87 -20.00
CA ARG A 98 1.09 -3.13 -21.37
C ARG A 98 -0.28 -2.52 -21.65
N LYS A 99 -1.19 -2.56 -20.68
CA LYS A 99 -2.50 -1.88 -20.80
C LYS A 99 -2.31 -0.38 -20.97
N ASP A 100 -1.49 0.24 -20.12
CA ASP A 100 -1.22 1.68 -20.19
C ASP A 100 -0.57 2.08 -21.52
N LEU A 101 0.36 1.26 -22.03
CA LEU A 101 0.98 1.48 -23.34
C LEU A 101 0.00 1.34 -24.51
N ARG A 102 -0.92 0.36 -24.47
CA ARG A 102 -1.95 0.22 -25.50
C ARG A 102 -2.92 1.38 -25.50
N GLU A 103 -3.39 1.77 -24.32
CA GLU A 103 -4.30 2.90 -24.15
C GLU A 103 -3.64 4.20 -24.62
N SER A 104 -2.36 4.42 -24.29
CA SER A 104 -1.59 5.56 -24.79
C SER A 104 -1.42 5.52 -26.32
N ALA A 105 -1.17 4.33 -26.90
CA ALA A 105 -1.04 4.18 -28.35
C ALA A 105 -2.36 4.40 -29.09
N GLU A 106 -3.48 3.99 -28.51
CA GLU A 106 -4.82 4.21 -29.06
C GLU A 106 -5.20 5.70 -28.99
N ILE A 107 -4.89 6.38 -27.89
CA ILE A 107 -5.07 7.82 -27.75
C ILE A 107 -4.19 8.58 -28.76
N ILE A 108 -2.90 8.25 -28.89
CA ILE A 108 -2.00 8.90 -29.85
C ILE A 108 -2.44 8.61 -31.29
N GLY A 109 -2.85 7.38 -31.60
CA GLY A 109 -3.38 7.01 -32.92
C GLY A 109 -4.65 7.80 -33.27
N GLY A 110 -5.61 7.87 -32.35
CA GLY A 110 -6.83 8.65 -32.52
C GLY A 110 -6.59 10.15 -32.62
N LEU A 111 -5.62 10.71 -31.90
CA LEU A 111 -5.23 12.13 -32.00
C LEU A 111 -4.48 12.45 -33.29
N THR A 112 -3.75 11.49 -33.86
CA THR A 112 -3.06 11.67 -35.15
C THR A 112 -4.06 11.70 -36.31
N GLU A 113 -5.18 11.00 -36.18
CA GLU A 113 -6.26 10.95 -37.17
C GLU A 113 -7.27 12.10 -37.00
N ALA A 114 -7.51 12.53 -35.75
CA ALA A 114 -8.32 13.71 -35.42
C ALA A 114 -7.46 14.97 -35.34
N SER A 115 -7.16 15.57 -36.49
CA SER A 115 -6.47 16.87 -36.65
C SER A 115 -7.32 18.09 -36.20
N SER A 116 -8.08 17.95 -35.11
CA SER A 116 -8.89 19.00 -34.51
C SER A 116 -8.43 19.26 -33.08
N ILE A 117 -8.19 20.53 -32.76
CA ILE A 117 -7.90 21.01 -31.40
C ILE A 117 -8.98 20.44 -30.46
N PRO A 118 -8.62 19.67 -29.41
CA PRO A 118 -9.60 19.02 -28.54
C PRO A 118 -10.50 20.07 -27.91
N THR A 119 -11.81 19.89 -28.04
CA THR A 119 -12.75 20.83 -27.43
C THR A 119 -12.69 20.71 -25.90
N MET A 120 -13.03 21.78 -25.18
CA MET A 120 -13.07 21.77 -23.71
C MET A 120 -13.95 20.63 -23.14
N ALA A 121 -14.99 20.22 -23.89
CA ALA A 121 -15.83 19.09 -23.55
C ALA A 121 -15.08 17.74 -23.60
N ASP A 122 -14.17 17.57 -24.57
CA ASP A 122 -13.34 16.37 -24.71
C ASP A 122 -12.31 16.28 -23.59
N LEU A 123 -11.69 17.41 -23.22
CA LEU A 123 -10.76 17.49 -22.09
C LEU A 123 -11.45 17.19 -20.75
N LEU A 124 -12.69 17.65 -20.56
CA LEU A 124 -13.51 17.34 -19.39
C LEU A 124 -13.92 15.87 -19.33
N GLN A 125 -14.27 15.26 -20.47
CA GLN A 125 -14.57 13.83 -20.53
C GLN A 125 -13.32 12.98 -20.25
N LEU A 126 -12.16 13.37 -20.78
CA LEU A 126 -10.89 12.72 -20.51
C LEU A 126 -10.52 12.79 -19.02
N ASN A 127 -10.64 13.97 -18.41
CA ASN A 127 -10.38 14.15 -16.98
C ASN A 127 -11.32 13.31 -16.10
N ARG A 128 -12.61 13.25 -16.45
CA ARG A 128 -13.58 12.39 -15.75
C ARG A 128 -13.25 10.90 -15.90
N ARG A 129 -12.85 10.45 -17.10
CA ARG A 129 -12.39 9.07 -17.34
C ARG A 129 -11.16 8.75 -16.52
N GLU A 130 -10.18 9.65 -16.47
CA GLU A 130 -9.00 9.46 -15.63
C GLU A 130 -9.36 9.38 -14.15
N MET A 131 -10.22 10.26 -13.63
CA MET A 131 -10.70 10.19 -12.24
C MET A 131 -11.40 8.87 -11.93
N GLN A 132 -12.22 8.37 -12.87
CA GLN A 132 -12.94 7.12 -12.69
C GLN A 132 -11.99 5.93 -12.68
N LYS A 133 -10.97 5.94 -13.56
CA LYS A 133 -9.89 4.95 -13.57
C LYS A 133 -9.07 4.97 -12.27
N TYR A 134 -8.77 6.16 -11.73
CA TYR A 134 -8.12 6.27 -10.41
C TYR A 134 -9.02 5.75 -9.28
N HIS A 135 -10.32 5.98 -9.34
CA HIS A 135 -11.26 5.45 -8.34
C HIS A 135 -11.31 3.92 -8.37
N ASP A 136 -11.39 3.32 -9.55
CA ASP A 136 -11.41 1.86 -9.70
C ASP A 136 -10.09 1.23 -9.24
N LEU A 137 -8.95 1.82 -9.60
CA LEU A 137 -7.63 1.34 -9.16
C LEU A 137 -7.46 1.42 -7.64
N THR A 138 -7.88 2.53 -7.03
CA THR A 138 -7.74 2.73 -5.58
C THR A 138 -8.68 1.82 -4.80
N THR A 139 -9.91 1.60 -5.27
CA THR A 139 -10.88 0.70 -4.63
C THR A 139 -10.50 -0.78 -4.78
N GLU A 140 -10.00 -1.20 -5.95
CA GLU A 140 -9.49 -2.56 -6.15
C GLU A 140 -8.26 -2.82 -5.27
N GLN A 141 -7.31 -1.89 -5.23
CA GLN A 141 -6.13 -1.99 -4.37
C GLN A 141 -6.49 -2.03 -2.88
N ALA A 142 -7.46 -1.23 -2.45
CA ALA A 142 -7.97 -1.23 -1.08
C ALA A 142 -8.59 -2.59 -0.71
N THR A 143 -9.41 -3.15 -1.61
CA THR A 143 -10.07 -4.46 -1.40
C THR A 143 -9.05 -5.60 -1.30
N VAL A 144 -8.04 -5.60 -2.16
CA VAL A 144 -6.96 -6.60 -2.13
C VAL A 144 -6.12 -6.47 -0.85
N SER A 145 -5.77 -5.24 -0.46
CA SER A 145 -5.04 -4.96 0.78
C SER A 145 -5.84 -5.42 2.01
N PHE A 146 -7.13 -5.11 2.08
CA PHE A 146 -8.01 -5.53 3.17
C PHE A 146 -8.07 -7.05 3.29
N ARG A 147 -8.20 -7.77 2.18
CA ARG A 147 -8.20 -9.23 2.17
C ARG A 147 -6.86 -9.83 2.61
N HIS A 148 -5.73 -9.21 2.26
CA HIS A 148 -4.43 -9.63 2.75
C HIS A 148 -4.27 -9.37 4.26
N SER A 149 -4.72 -8.22 4.75
CA SER A 149 -4.76 -7.91 6.19
C SER A 149 -5.64 -8.90 6.95
N GLN A 150 -6.81 -9.26 6.42
CA GLN A 150 -7.68 -10.25 7.04
C GLN A 150 -7.00 -11.63 7.14
N ARG A 151 -6.31 -12.09 6.08
CA ARG A 151 -5.53 -13.34 6.11
C ARG A 151 -4.39 -13.29 7.12
N ALA A 152 -3.69 -12.16 7.21
CA ALA A 152 -2.62 -11.96 8.19
C ALA A 152 -3.16 -11.97 9.64
N MET A 153 -4.31 -11.34 9.88
CA MET A 153 -4.98 -11.36 11.19
C MET A 153 -5.40 -12.79 11.58
N ILE A 154 -6.01 -13.53 10.65
CA ILE A 154 -6.38 -14.94 10.89
C ILE A 154 -5.12 -15.77 11.18
N GLY A 155 -4.04 -15.56 10.43
CA GLY A 155 -2.76 -16.23 10.68
C GLY A 155 -2.19 -15.94 12.07
N GLY A 156 -2.15 -14.66 12.47
CA GLY A 156 -1.72 -14.25 13.80
C GLY A 156 -2.59 -14.83 14.91
N PHE A 157 -3.92 -14.87 14.70
CA PHE A 157 -4.86 -15.48 15.64
C PHE A 157 -4.60 -16.99 15.83
N ILE A 158 -4.37 -17.72 14.74
CA ILE A 158 -4.04 -19.15 14.80
C ILE A 158 -2.76 -19.39 15.61
N VAL A 159 -1.74 -18.54 15.44
CA VAL A 159 -0.48 -18.65 16.21
C VAL A 159 -0.74 -18.44 17.69
N VAL A 160 -1.48 -17.39 18.07
CA VAL A 160 -1.81 -17.11 19.49
C VAL A 160 -2.60 -18.26 20.11
N VAL A 161 -3.63 -18.75 19.41
CA VAL A 161 -4.44 -19.90 19.87
C VAL A 161 -3.56 -21.16 20.00
N GLY A 162 -2.67 -21.40 19.05
CA GLY A 162 -1.71 -22.52 19.10
C GLY A 162 -0.81 -22.45 20.32
N CYS A 163 -0.26 -21.29 20.64
CA CYS A 163 0.54 -21.08 21.86
C CYS A 163 -0.27 -21.37 23.14
N ILE A 164 -1.52 -20.90 23.21
CA ILE A 164 -2.40 -21.16 24.35
C ILE A 164 -2.64 -22.66 24.51
N ILE A 165 -2.98 -23.37 23.42
CA ILE A 165 -3.21 -24.81 23.44
C ILE A 165 -1.97 -25.53 23.98
N ILE A 166 -0.77 -25.22 23.46
CA ILE A 166 0.49 -25.83 23.92
C ILE A 166 0.69 -25.60 25.43
N VAL A 167 0.47 -24.38 25.92
CA VAL A 167 0.64 -24.07 27.34
C VAL A 167 -0.34 -24.86 28.23
N THR A 168 -1.55 -25.14 27.75
CA THR A 168 -2.57 -25.88 28.50
C THR A 168 -2.35 -27.39 28.58
N ILE A 169 -1.51 -27.97 27.71
CA ILE A 169 -1.27 -29.42 27.73
C ILE A 169 -0.45 -29.81 28.99
N PRO A 170 -0.96 -30.69 29.87
CA PRO A 170 -0.29 -31.01 31.14
C PRO A 170 1.02 -31.80 30.94
N ALA A 171 1.14 -32.58 29.87
CA ALA A 171 2.32 -33.40 29.58
C ALA A 171 3.58 -32.61 29.16
N ILE A 172 3.46 -31.30 28.92
CA ILE A 172 4.56 -30.46 28.44
C ILE A 172 5.36 -29.88 29.62
N PRO A 173 6.70 -29.91 29.60
CA PRO A 173 7.55 -29.34 30.65
C PRO A 173 7.29 -27.85 30.92
N THR A 174 7.43 -27.43 32.18
CA THR A 174 7.20 -26.04 32.61
C THR A 174 8.12 -25.04 31.91
N GLU A 175 9.37 -25.43 31.63
CA GLU A 175 10.33 -24.58 30.90
C GLU A 175 9.84 -24.27 29.48
N THR A 176 9.33 -25.28 28.77
CA THR A 176 8.75 -25.10 27.43
C THR A 176 7.53 -24.19 27.48
N LYS A 177 6.68 -24.32 28.51
CA LYS A 177 5.50 -23.45 28.69
C LYS A 177 5.88 -21.99 28.92
N LEU A 178 6.93 -21.72 29.69
CA LEU A 178 7.44 -20.36 29.90
C LEU A 178 7.95 -19.74 28.60
N ILE A 179 8.73 -20.49 27.83
CA ILE A 179 9.25 -20.04 26.53
C ILE A 179 8.10 -19.76 25.56
N VAL A 180 7.18 -20.71 25.35
CA VAL A 180 6.03 -20.55 24.45
C VAL A 180 5.12 -19.41 24.91
N GLY A 181 4.91 -19.26 26.21
CA GLY A 181 4.13 -18.16 26.80
C GLY A 181 4.75 -16.80 26.51
N SER A 182 6.05 -16.63 26.72
CA SER A 182 6.75 -15.37 26.42
C SER A 182 6.71 -15.01 24.93
N VAL A 183 6.90 -15.99 24.03
CA VAL A 183 6.77 -15.80 22.58
C VAL A 183 5.35 -15.40 22.19
N GLY A 184 4.34 -16.00 22.82
CA GLY A 184 2.93 -15.64 22.62
C GLY A 184 2.62 -14.19 23.03
N VAL A 185 3.15 -13.74 24.18
CA VAL A 185 2.99 -12.35 24.65
C VAL A 185 3.67 -11.37 23.69
N ILE A 186 4.92 -11.62 23.29
CA ILE A 186 5.66 -10.76 22.35
C ILE A 186 4.93 -10.67 21.01
N SER A 187 4.43 -11.79 20.50
CA SER A 187 3.70 -11.85 19.24
C SER A 187 2.39 -11.05 19.30
N THR A 188 1.69 -11.12 20.44
CA THR A 188 0.44 -10.38 20.67
C THR A 188 0.70 -8.87 20.71
N ILE A 189 1.74 -8.43 21.43
CA ILE A 189 2.14 -7.01 21.49
C ILE A 189 2.51 -6.50 20.09
N LEU A 190 3.32 -7.25 19.35
CA LEU A 190 3.74 -6.89 18.00
C LEU A 190 2.54 -6.79 17.04
N SER A 191 1.63 -7.75 17.11
CA SER A 191 0.39 -7.75 16.30
C SER A 191 -0.50 -6.55 16.61
N GLY A 192 -0.64 -6.21 17.90
CA GLY A 192 -1.37 -5.01 18.32
C GLY A 192 -0.73 -3.72 17.81
N TYR A 193 0.59 -3.62 17.87
CA TYR A 193 1.33 -2.46 17.35
C TYR A 193 1.16 -2.28 15.84
N ILE A 194 1.31 -3.36 15.07
CA ILE A 194 1.13 -3.34 13.60
C ILE A 194 -0.31 -2.94 13.26
N THR A 195 -1.30 -3.51 13.94
CA THR A 195 -2.73 -3.21 13.72
C THR A 195 -3.03 -1.74 14.00
N ASN A 196 -2.54 -1.20 15.12
CA ASN A 196 -2.72 0.21 15.48
C ASN A 196 -2.08 1.14 14.43
N THR A 197 -0.88 0.80 13.96
CA THR A 197 -0.17 1.58 12.93
C THR A 197 -0.92 1.53 11.60
N PHE A 198 -1.39 0.36 11.19
CA PHE A 198 -2.17 0.19 9.97
C PHE A 198 -3.48 1.00 10.02
N LEU A 199 -4.22 0.93 11.12
CA LEU A 199 -5.46 1.69 11.29
C LEU A 199 -5.22 3.20 11.22
N LYS A 200 -4.14 3.70 11.85
CA LYS A 200 -3.76 5.11 11.77
C LYS A 200 -3.40 5.54 10.35
N SER A 201 -2.60 4.74 9.65
CA SER A 201 -2.21 5.00 8.26
C SER A 201 -3.43 4.98 7.34
N HIS A 202 -4.32 4.00 7.50
CA HIS A 202 -5.55 3.88 6.72
C HIS A 202 -6.48 5.07 6.95
N ALA A 203 -6.69 5.48 8.21
CA ALA A 203 -7.50 6.65 8.54
C ALA A 203 -6.95 7.94 7.90
N ALA A 204 -5.62 8.13 7.90
CA ALA A 204 -4.97 9.27 7.24
C ALA A 204 -5.19 9.25 5.71
N SER A 205 -5.03 8.09 5.07
CA SER A 205 -5.25 7.94 3.63
C SER A 205 -6.71 8.18 3.24
N VAL A 206 -7.67 7.66 4.02
CA VAL A 206 -9.10 7.91 3.78
C VAL A 206 -9.45 9.38 3.96
N ALA A 207 -8.90 10.04 4.98
CA ALA A 207 -9.11 11.48 5.18
C ALA A 207 -8.56 12.31 4.01
N GLN A 208 -7.39 11.94 3.50
CA GLN A 208 -6.79 12.57 2.33
C GLN A 208 -7.63 12.34 1.07
N LEU A 209 -8.10 11.10 0.84
CA LEU A 209 -8.93 10.74 -0.30
C LEU A 209 -10.26 11.49 -0.30
N ASN A 210 -10.92 11.59 0.85
CA ASN A 210 -12.19 12.31 0.98
C ASN A 210 -12.03 13.80 0.65
N ARG A 211 -10.88 14.38 1.00
CA ARG A 211 -10.53 15.76 0.63
C ARG A 211 -10.28 15.93 -0.87
N PHE A 212 -9.61 14.97 -1.51
CA PHE A 212 -9.41 14.99 -2.96
C PHE A 212 -10.71 14.83 -3.75
N PHE A 213 -11.75 14.19 -3.20
CA PHE A 213 -13.06 14.09 -3.87
C PHE A 213 -13.97 15.29 -3.66
N THR A 214 -13.72 16.17 -2.69
CA THR A 214 -14.46 17.43 -2.55
C THR A 214 -14.12 18.46 -3.65
N GLN A 215 -12.88 18.48 -4.15
CA GLN A 215 -12.42 19.48 -5.11
C GLN A 215 -13.09 19.38 -6.51
N PRO A 216 -13.26 18.18 -7.10
CA PRO A 216 -13.97 18.00 -8.37
C PRO A 216 -15.46 18.31 -8.25
N LEU A 217 -16.06 18.05 -7.09
CA LEU A 217 -17.46 18.32 -6.80
C LEU A 217 -17.74 19.83 -6.87
N ILE A 218 -16.87 20.64 -6.26
CA ILE A 218 -16.95 22.10 -6.29
C ILE A 218 -16.80 22.62 -7.72
N SER A 219 -15.84 22.08 -8.48
CA SER A 219 -15.66 22.44 -9.90
C SER A 219 -16.90 22.11 -10.75
N SER A 220 -17.53 20.95 -10.52
CA SER A 220 -18.78 20.56 -11.17
C SER A 220 -19.92 21.54 -10.85
N TYR A 221 -20.06 21.96 -9.59
CA TYR A 221 -21.07 22.94 -9.20
C TYR A 221 -20.82 24.32 -9.81
N LEU A 222 -19.56 24.77 -9.87
CA LEU A 222 -19.19 26.03 -10.50
C LEU A 222 -19.48 26.05 -12.00
N LEU A 223 -19.12 24.98 -12.72
CA LEU A 223 -19.42 24.84 -14.16
C LEU A 223 -20.93 24.76 -14.43
N THR A 224 -21.68 24.13 -13.53
CA THR A 224 -23.15 24.07 -13.62
C THR A 224 -23.75 25.46 -13.36
N ALA A 225 -23.24 26.17 -12.35
CA ALA A 225 -23.67 27.53 -12.03
C ALA A 225 -23.34 28.52 -13.17
N GLU A 226 -22.19 28.37 -13.82
CA GLU A 226 -21.84 29.12 -15.04
C GLU A 226 -22.83 28.84 -16.17
N ARG A 227 -23.18 27.57 -16.44
CA ARG A 227 -24.19 27.25 -17.46
C ARG A 227 -25.55 27.86 -17.18
N VAL A 228 -26.00 27.81 -15.93
CA VAL A 228 -27.27 28.43 -15.52
C VAL A 228 -27.18 29.94 -15.67
N ALA A 229 -26.06 30.56 -15.27
CA ALA A 229 -25.79 31.99 -15.47
C ALA A 229 -25.84 32.40 -16.94
N LEU A 230 -25.34 31.55 -17.85
CA LEU A 230 -25.37 31.79 -19.29
C LEU A 230 -26.77 31.65 -19.91
N GLN A 231 -27.73 31.00 -19.25
CA GLN A 231 -29.11 30.89 -19.74
C GLN A 231 -30.00 32.09 -19.34
N LEU A 232 -29.54 32.93 -18.43
CA LEU A 232 -30.23 34.15 -18.00
C LEU A 232 -30.18 35.26 -19.06
N GLU A 233 -31.13 36.19 -18.97
CA GLU A 233 -31.14 37.38 -19.82
C GLU A 233 -29.85 38.22 -19.66
N PRO A 234 -29.44 38.98 -20.68
CA PRO A 234 -28.19 39.76 -20.65
C PRO A 234 -28.08 40.73 -19.45
N SER A 235 -29.22 41.26 -19.00
CA SER A 235 -29.34 42.15 -17.83
C SER A 235 -29.04 41.44 -16.50
N GLU A 236 -29.37 40.16 -16.38
CA GLU A 236 -29.23 39.35 -15.15
C GLU A 236 -27.99 38.44 -15.16
N ARG A 237 -27.41 38.18 -16.34
CA ARG A 237 -26.21 37.35 -16.52
C ARG A 237 -24.98 37.91 -15.82
N THR A 238 -24.75 39.22 -15.92
CA THR A 238 -23.56 39.88 -15.34
C THR A 238 -23.48 39.73 -13.82
N PRO A 239 -24.54 40.04 -13.03
CA PRO A 239 -24.51 39.83 -11.59
C PRO A 239 -24.42 38.35 -11.20
N ALA A 240 -25.05 37.44 -11.96
CA ALA A 240 -24.96 36.01 -11.72
C ALA A 240 -23.53 35.47 -11.91
N LEU A 241 -22.84 35.86 -12.98
CA LEU A 241 -21.44 35.47 -13.23
C LEU A 241 -20.49 36.04 -12.18
N GLN A 242 -20.70 37.28 -11.73
CA GLN A 242 -19.89 37.87 -10.65
C GLN A 242 -20.03 37.07 -9.34
N LEU A 243 -21.23 36.57 -9.03
CA LEU A 243 -21.47 35.70 -7.88
C LEU A 243 -20.73 34.35 -8.01
N VAL A 244 -20.76 33.73 -9.19
CA VAL A 244 -20.05 32.47 -9.47
C VAL A 244 -18.53 32.66 -9.33
N VAL A 245 -17.97 33.72 -9.90
CA VAL A 245 -16.53 34.04 -9.81
C VAL A 245 -16.13 34.35 -8.36
N ALA A 246 -16.91 35.16 -7.64
CA ALA A 246 -16.65 35.47 -6.24
C ALA A 246 -16.69 34.22 -5.34
N GLN A 247 -17.56 33.27 -5.66
CA GLN A 247 -17.64 31.99 -4.95
C GLN A 247 -16.46 31.07 -5.29
N ALA A 248 -16.05 31.02 -6.57
CA ALA A 248 -14.87 30.27 -7.01
C ALA A 248 -13.59 30.75 -6.32
N LEU A 249 -13.38 32.06 -6.25
CA LEU A 249 -12.23 32.67 -5.58
C LEU A 249 -12.24 32.41 -4.07
N ARG A 250 -13.41 32.43 -3.42
CA ARG A 250 -13.54 32.07 -2.00
C ARG A 250 -13.21 30.60 -1.76
N SER A 251 -13.67 29.68 -2.61
CA SER A 251 -13.30 28.27 -2.50
C SER A 251 -11.80 28.04 -2.67
N ALA A 252 -11.17 28.69 -3.67
CA ALA A 252 -9.73 28.59 -3.91
C ALA A 252 -8.89 29.17 -2.76
N GLY A 253 -9.33 30.30 -2.17
CA GLY A 253 -8.68 30.91 -1.00
C GLY A 253 -8.81 30.07 0.27
N SER A 254 -9.93 29.38 0.48
CA SER A 254 -10.10 28.47 1.63
C SER A 254 -9.18 27.25 1.55
N GLU A 255 -8.88 26.76 0.34
CA GLU A 255 -7.94 25.65 0.14
C GLU A 255 -6.48 26.04 0.37
N SER A 256 -6.05 27.22 -0.07
CA SER A 256 -4.68 27.68 0.15
C SER A 256 -4.36 27.88 1.64
N ILE A 257 -5.32 28.41 2.40
CA ILE A 257 -5.21 28.57 3.86
C ILE A 257 -5.15 27.19 4.53
N ALA A 258 -5.97 26.24 4.08
CA ALA A 258 -6.01 24.92 4.69
C ALA A 258 -4.76 24.07 4.34
N LEU A 259 -4.12 24.29 3.19
CA LEU A 259 -2.81 23.71 2.85
C LEU A 259 -1.69 24.33 3.68
N GLY A 260 -1.72 25.65 3.91
CA GLY A 260 -0.78 26.35 4.78
C GLY A 260 -0.81 25.81 6.22
N ALA A 261 -2.00 25.63 6.79
CA ALA A 261 -2.17 25.12 8.15
C ALA A 261 -1.64 23.68 8.35
N ILE A 262 -1.71 22.83 7.32
CA ILE A 262 -1.18 21.46 7.39
C ILE A 262 0.34 21.45 7.32
N TYR A 263 0.92 22.32 6.49
CA TYR A 263 2.37 22.46 6.43
C TYR A 263 2.93 22.89 7.79
N GLU A 264 2.25 23.83 8.45
CA GLU A 264 2.57 24.30 9.81
C GLU A 264 2.39 23.22 10.88
N GLU A 265 1.31 22.44 10.85
CA GLU A 265 1.07 21.34 11.82
C GLU A 265 2.07 20.17 11.61
N SER A 266 2.46 19.88 10.36
CA SER A 266 3.44 18.83 10.06
C SER A 266 4.85 19.20 10.51
N THR A 267 5.27 20.46 10.31
CA THR A 267 6.54 20.98 10.82
C THR A 267 6.55 21.02 12.35
N ARG A 268 5.43 21.40 12.99
CA ARG A 268 5.29 21.40 14.45
C ARG A 268 5.32 20.00 15.07
N ARG A 269 4.73 18.98 14.42
CA ARG A 269 4.81 17.58 14.86
C ARG A 269 6.17 16.93 14.62
N GLY A 270 6.84 17.27 13.51
CA GLY A 270 8.22 16.86 13.26
C GLY A 270 9.16 17.35 14.37
N HIS A 271 9.02 18.61 14.77
CA HIS A 271 9.85 19.19 15.83
C HIS A 271 9.55 18.64 17.23
N LYS A 272 8.30 18.23 17.51
CA LYS A 272 7.90 17.61 18.78
C LYS A 272 8.35 16.14 18.90
N SER A 273 8.70 15.50 17.78
CA SER A 273 9.24 14.13 17.75
C SER A 273 10.71 14.08 18.15
N ASP A 274 11.52 15.09 17.79
CA ASP A 274 12.94 15.15 18.14
C ASP A 274 13.17 15.45 19.62
N ASN A 275 12.29 16.24 20.24
CA ASN A 275 12.48 16.67 21.63
C ASN A 275 12.01 15.63 22.68
N ARG A 276 11.68 14.40 22.27
CA ARG A 276 11.34 13.30 23.20
C ARG A 276 12.44 12.25 23.39
N ASN A 277 13.55 12.34 22.65
CA ASN A 277 14.71 11.45 22.81
C ASN A 277 15.95 12.11 23.45
N GLY A 278 15.89 13.38 23.87
CA GLY A 278 17.01 14.12 24.44
C GLY A 278 17.06 14.18 25.98
N GLY A 279 16.58 13.14 26.65
CA GLY A 279 16.41 13.12 28.11
C GLY A 279 17.32 12.14 28.84
N GLU A 280 18.59 12.02 28.45
CA GLU A 280 19.68 11.49 29.31
C GLU A 280 21.00 11.51 28.51
N SER A 281 21.94 12.38 28.91
CA SER A 281 23.37 12.10 29.09
C SER A 281 24.23 13.36 28.95
N SER A 282 24.87 13.69 30.08
CA SER A 282 26.19 14.33 30.19
C SER A 282 26.31 15.85 29.98
N ALA A 283 26.58 16.52 31.10
CA ALA A 283 27.05 17.89 31.22
C ALA A 283 28.29 18.19 30.35
N PRO A 284 28.41 19.39 29.77
CA PRO A 284 29.65 19.82 29.14
C PRO A 284 30.65 20.27 30.22
N SER A 285 31.79 19.59 30.24
CA SER A 285 33.01 20.02 30.93
C SER A 285 33.46 21.37 30.37
N GLN A 286 33.55 22.39 31.23
CA GLN A 286 34.21 23.64 30.92
C GLN A 286 35.69 23.40 30.65
N VAL A 287 36.11 23.61 29.40
CA VAL A 287 37.53 23.76 29.04
C VAL A 287 37.80 25.25 28.95
N GLY A 288 38.52 25.77 29.95
CA GLY A 288 38.96 27.16 30.00
C GLY A 288 39.98 27.45 28.90
N ILE A 289 39.73 28.52 28.15
CA ILE A 289 40.73 29.16 27.31
C ILE A 289 41.17 30.42 28.06
N ALA A 290 42.37 30.37 28.62
CA ALA A 290 43.04 31.52 29.23
C ALA A 290 43.50 32.47 28.11
N VAL A 291 43.06 33.73 28.19
CA VAL A 291 43.58 34.84 27.39
C VAL A 291 44.63 35.57 28.25
N PRO A 292 45.90 35.68 27.83
CA PRO A 292 46.87 36.54 28.49
C PRO A 292 46.73 37.97 27.99
N GLY A 293 46.68 38.91 28.93
CA GLY A 293 46.53 40.33 28.67
C GLY A 293 47.75 40.99 28.05
N ALA A 294 47.50 42.14 27.42
CA ALA A 294 48.47 43.20 27.23
C ALA A 294 47.84 44.51 27.70
N ALA A 295 48.59 45.20 28.54
CA ALA A 295 48.22 46.38 29.29
C ALA A 295 48.17 47.65 28.43
N THR A 296 47.35 48.58 28.93
CA THR A 296 47.30 50.06 28.77
C THR A 296 48.66 50.77 28.85
N PRO A 297 48.77 52.11 28.67
CA PRO A 297 47.76 53.10 28.25
C PRO A 297 48.06 53.79 26.90
#